data_AF-A0A0F9IN29-F1
#
_entry.id   AF-A0A0F9IN29-F1
#
_cell.length_a   1.000
_cell.length_b   1.000
_cell.length_c   1.000
_cell.angle_alpha   90.00
_cell.angle_beta   90.00
_cell.angle_gamma   90.00
#
_symmetry.space_group_name_H-M   'P 1'
#
loop_
_entity.id
_entity.type
_entity.pdbx_description
1 polymer ?
#
loop_
_entity_poly.entity_id
_entity_poly.type
_entity_poly.pdbx_seq_one_letter_code
_entity_poly.pdbx_strand_id
1 'polypeptide(L)'
;MRARSIENQFYVIAPNQIGRDSQGRPYWGKSMIVDAWGTVLAKAPEKESVIFAEIDLSLQKKIRKNLPSLSHMRKDLFGFIK
;
A
#
# COMPACT_ATOMS: atom_id res chain seq x y z
N MET A 1 5.59 -0.35 1.24
CA MET A 1 4.17 -0.40 0.85
C MET A 1 3.29 -1.01 1.93
N ARG A 2 3.51 -2.26 2.35
CA ARG A 2 2.70 -2.91 3.40
C ARG A 2 2.62 -2.12 4.72
N ALA A 3 3.74 -1.61 5.22
CA ALA A 3 3.74 -0.79 6.44
C ALA A 3 2.81 0.43 6.33
N ARG A 4 2.85 1.16 5.21
CA ARG A 4 1.98 2.32 4.97
C ARG A 4 0.51 1.96 4.89
N SER A 5 0.19 0.78 4.33
CA SER A 5 -1.19 0.31 4.25
C SER A 5 -1.74 -0.09 5.63
N ILE A 6 -0.91 -0.70 6.48
CA ILE A 6 -1.26 -1.10 7.84
C ILE A 6 -1.45 0.12 8.75
N GLU A 7 -0.47 1.02 8.80
CA GLU A 7 -0.47 2.12 9.79
C GLU A 7 -1.61 3.11 9.52
N ASN A 8 -1.99 3.31 8.25
CA ASN A 8 -3.04 4.23 7.84
C ASN A 8 -4.37 3.53 7.50
N GLN A 9 -4.37 2.19 7.53
CA GLN A 9 -5.52 1.35 7.24
C GLN A 9 -6.20 1.73 5.92
N PHE A 10 -5.41 1.77 4.84
CA PHE A 10 -5.87 2.05 3.48
C PHE A 10 -5.33 1.03 2.49
N TYR A 11 -5.95 0.98 1.32
CA TYR A 11 -5.37 0.27 0.17
C TYR A 11 -4.18 1.07 -0.38
N VAL A 12 -3.13 0.37 -0.82
CA VAL A 12 -1.99 0.97 -1.53
C VAL A 12 -1.90 0.36 -2.91
N ILE A 13 -1.94 1.21 -3.93
CA ILE A 13 -1.62 0.85 -5.32
C ILE A 13 -0.24 1.44 -5.62
N ALA A 14 0.76 0.59 -5.78
CA ALA A 14 2.15 1.00 -5.98
C ALA A 14 2.64 0.52 -7.36
N PRO A 15 2.37 1.28 -8.44
CA PRO A 15 2.94 1.00 -9.76
C PRO A 15 4.44 1.33 -9.77
N ASN A 16 5.20 0.59 -10.58
CA ASN A 16 6.63 0.79 -10.74
C ASN A 16 7.09 0.45 -12.16
N GLN A 17 8.24 1.00 -12.56
CA GLN A 17 8.92 0.68 -13.82
C GLN A 17 9.69 -0.64 -13.69
N ILE A 18 9.85 -1.33 -14.82
CA ILE A 18 10.66 -2.55 -14.95
C ILE A 18 11.60 -2.42 -16.15
N GLY A 19 12.69 -3.19 -16.15
CA GLY A 19 13.73 -3.11 -17.19
C GLY A 19 14.90 -2.25 -16.72
N ARG A 20 15.48 -1.47 -17.63
CA ARG A 20 16.64 -0.60 -17.37
C ARG A 20 16.42 0.77 -18.00
N ASP A 21 17.03 1.79 -17.44
CA ASP A 21 17.06 3.13 -18.05
C ASP A 21 18.06 3.19 -19.22
N SER A 22 18.18 4.37 -19.86
CA SER A 22 19.09 4.59 -20.99
C SER A 22 20.58 4.41 -20.65
N GLN A 23 20.95 4.42 -19.36
CA GLN A 23 22.30 4.17 -18.88
C GLN A 23 22.48 2.72 -18.38
N GLY A 24 21.48 1.86 -18.58
CA GLY A 24 21.51 0.47 -18.17
C GLY A 24 21.25 0.23 -16.67
N ARG A 25 20.84 1.24 -15.88
CA ARG A 25 20.50 1.03 -14.46
C ARG A 25 19.16 0.31 -14.33
N PRO A 26 19.06 -0.77 -13.54
CA PRO A 26 17.83 -1.55 -13.45
C PRO A 26 16.76 -0.83 -12.62
N TYR A 27 15.52 -0.91 -13.09
CA TYR A 27 14.35 -0.58 -12.29
C TYR A 27 13.90 -1.79 -11.47
N TRP A 28 13.42 -1.52 -10.25
CA TRP A 28 13.09 -2.60 -9.31
C TRP A 28 11.83 -3.38 -9.68
N GLY A 29 10.90 -2.78 -10.45
CA GLY A 29 9.61 -3.39 -10.74
C GLY A 29 8.80 -3.66 -9.49
N LYS A 30 8.24 -4.88 -9.39
CA LYS A 30 7.47 -5.35 -8.23
C LYS A 30 6.31 -4.43 -7.87
N SER A 31 5.66 -3.87 -8.90
CA SER A 31 4.37 -3.20 -8.75
C SER A 31 3.43 -4.08 -7.91
N MET A 32 2.68 -3.48 -7.00
CA MET A 32 1.83 -4.26 -6.10
C MET A 32 0.58 -3.50 -5.67
N ILE A 33 -0.46 -4.26 -5.36
CA ILE A 33 -1.70 -3.79 -4.74
C ILE A 33 -1.79 -4.44 -3.36
N VAL A 34 -2.00 -3.63 -2.32
CA VAL A 34 -2.02 -4.06 -0.92
C VAL A 34 -3.32 -3.59 -0.26
N ASP A 35 -3.97 -4.44 0.53
CA ASP A 35 -5.16 -4.09 1.29
C ASP A 35 -4.86 -3.27 2.56
N ALA A 36 -5.91 -2.85 3.27
CA ALA A 36 -5.81 -2.10 4.53
C ALA A 36 -5.27 -2.91 5.73
N TRP A 37 -5.02 -4.22 5.56
CA TRP A 37 -4.41 -5.11 6.57
C TRP A 37 -2.95 -5.44 6.23
N GLY A 38 -2.43 -4.96 5.10
CA GLY A 38 -1.08 -5.26 4.64
C GLY A 38 -0.96 -6.56 3.84
N THR A 39 -2.08 -7.17 3.45
CA THR A 39 -2.13 -8.33 2.54
C THR A 39 -1.81 -7.86 1.13
N VAL A 40 -0.88 -8.53 0.45
CA VAL A 40 -0.59 -8.25 -0.97
C VAL A 40 -1.64 -8.97 -1.82
N LEU A 41 -2.55 -8.22 -2.41
CA LEU A 41 -3.63 -8.75 -3.25
C LEU A 41 -3.13 -9.13 -4.65
N ALA A 42 -2.20 -8.33 -5.18
CA ALA A 42 -1.56 -8.61 -6.45
C ALA A 42 -0.12 -8.07 -6.46
N LYS A 43 0.77 -8.77 -7.16
CA LYS A 43 2.16 -8.38 -7.35
C LYS A 43 2.60 -8.71 -8.76
N ALA A 44 3.21 -7.74 -9.44
CA ALA A 44 3.69 -7.92 -10.78
C ALA A 44 4.89 -8.90 -10.83
N PRO A 45 4.96 -9.76 -11.85
CA PRO A 45 6.14 -10.57 -12.12
C PRO A 45 7.34 -9.68 -12.55
N GLU A 46 8.52 -10.29 -12.70
CA GLU A 46 9.71 -9.61 -13.23
C GLU A 46 9.67 -9.49 -14.77
N LYS A 47 8.55 -8.95 -15.30
CA LYS A 47 8.38 -8.57 -16.70
C LYS A 47 7.31 -7.48 -16.85
N GLU A 48 7.29 -6.82 -18.01
CA GLU A 48 6.19 -5.90 -18.36
C GLU A 48 4.84 -6.62 -18.24
N SER A 49 3.92 -6.01 -17.50
CA SER A 49 2.67 -6.65 -17.12
C SER A 49 1.66 -5.64 -16.58
N VAL A 50 0.40 -6.07 -16.58
CA VAL A 50 -0.70 -5.43 -15.86
C VAL A 50 -1.17 -6.40 -14.79
N ILE A 51 -1.41 -5.88 -13.58
CA ILE A 51 -1.96 -6.65 -12.45
C ILE A 51 -3.29 -6.07 -12.02
N PHE A 52 -4.16 -6.93 -11.49
CA PHE A 52 -5.52 -6.57 -11.09
C PHE A 52 -5.80 -7.06 -9.66
N ALA A 53 -6.62 -6.33 -8.94
CA ALA A 53 -7.19 -6.74 -7.66
C ALA A 53 -8.53 -6.05 -7.44
N GLU A 54 -9.42 -6.67 -6.68
CA GLU A 54 -10.69 -6.09 -6.27
C GLU A 54 -10.52 -5.27 -4.99
N ILE A 55 -11.18 -4.12 -4.90
CA ILE A 55 -11.13 -3.24 -3.72
C ILE A 55 -12.45 -3.37 -2.95
N ASP A 56 -12.38 -3.95 -1.75
CA ASP A 56 -13.52 -4.02 -0.83
C ASP A 56 -13.42 -2.94 0.26
N LEU A 57 -14.21 -1.89 0.13
CA LEU A 57 -14.27 -0.81 1.12
C LEU A 57 -15.03 -1.22 2.40
N SER A 58 -15.83 -2.27 2.34
CA SER A 58 -16.51 -2.81 3.53
C SER A 58 -15.50 -3.48 4.48
N LEU A 59 -14.56 -4.24 3.94
CA LEU A 59 -13.42 -4.78 4.69
C LEU A 59 -12.59 -3.67 5.34
N GLN A 60 -12.26 -2.61 4.60
CA GLN A 60 -11.52 -1.47 5.16
C GLN A 60 -12.26 -0.82 6.34
N LYS A 61 -13.57 -0.57 6.19
CA LYS A 61 -14.40 -0.04 7.28
C LYS A 61 -14.39 -0.97 8.50
N LYS A 62 -14.48 -2.30 8.28
CA LYS A 62 -14.42 -3.31 9.34
C LYS A 62 -13.06 -3.28 10.06
N ILE A 63 -11.96 -3.20 9.33
CA ILE A 63 -10.60 -3.08 9.87
C ILE A 63 -10.47 -1.85 10.77
N ARG A 64 -10.89 -0.67 10.26
CA ARG A 64 -10.86 0.58 11.04
C ARG A 64 -11.74 0.55 12.28
N LYS A 65 -12.88 -0.15 12.22
CA LYS A 65 -13.76 -0.36 13.37
C LYS A 65 -13.13 -1.27 14.43
N ASN A 66 -12.51 -2.37 14.01
CA ASN A 66 -11.95 -3.37 14.91
C ASN A 66 -10.60 -2.94 15.51
N LEU A 67 -9.82 -2.16 14.78
CA LEU A 67 -8.54 -1.61 15.22
C LEU A 67 -8.48 -0.11 14.90
N PRO A 68 -9.06 0.78 15.70
CA PRO A 68 -9.11 2.21 15.39
C PRO A 68 -7.79 2.93 15.73
N SER A 69 -6.66 2.46 15.17
CA SER A 69 -5.30 2.95 15.50
C SER A 69 -5.14 4.45 15.31
N LEU A 70 -5.73 5.01 14.25
CA LEU A 70 -5.70 6.44 13.96
C LEU A 70 -6.42 7.29 15.01
N SER A 71 -7.41 6.73 15.71
CA SER A 71 -8.11 7.40 16.81
C SER A 71 -7.27 7.41 18.10
N HIS A 72 -6.31 6.50 18.23
CA HIS A 72 -5.43 6.39 19.40
C HIS A 72 -4.20 7.31 19.32
N MET A 73 -4.03 8.07 18.23
CA MET A 73 -2.90 8.97 18.07
C MET A 73 -2.86 10.03 19.19
N ARG A 74 -1.70 10.18 19.84
CA ARG A 74 -1.43 11.16 20.89
C ARG A 74 -1.23 12.57 20.32
N LYS A 75 -2.34 13.16 19.85
CA LYS A 75 -2.38 14.52 19.29
C LYS A 75 -1.98 15.59 20.30
N ASP A 76 -2.14 15.30 21.59
CA ASP A 76 -1.71 16.13 22.71
C ASP A 76 -0.18 16.22 22.83
N LEU A 77 0.56 15.19 22.41
CA LEU A 77 2.03 15.18 22.45
C LEU A 77 2.67 15.61 21.13
N PHE A 78 2.12 15.17 20.00
CA PHE A 78 2.75 15.35 18.69
C PHE A 78 2.08 16.42 17.81
N GLY A 79 0.98 17.01 18.26
CA GLY A 79 0.18 17.95 17.46
C GLY A 79 -0.44 17.30 16.22
N PHE A 80 -0.94 18.14 15.31
CA PHE A 80 -1.34 17.71 13.97
C PHE A 80 -0.15 17.86 13.04
N ILE A 81 0.56 16.75 12.79
CA ILE A 81 1.53 16.68 11.69
C ILE A 81 0.68 16.62 10.40
N LYS A 82 0.71 17.70 9.62
CA LYS A 82 0.06 17.79 8.30
C LYS A 82 0.82 16.98 7.26
#